data_AF-A0A3G2IDT8-F1
#
_entry.id   AF-A0A3G2IDT8-F1
#
_cell.length_a   1.000
_cell.length_b   1.000
_cell.length_c   1.000
_cell.angle_alpha   90.00
_cell.angle_beta   90.00
_cell.angle_gamma   90.00
#
_symmetry.space_group_name_H-M   'P 1'
#
loop_
_entity.id
_entity.type
_entity.pdbx_description
1 polymer ?
#
loop_
_entity_poly.entity_id
_entity_poly.type
_entity_poly.pdbx_seq_one_letter_code
_entity_poly.pdbx_strand_id
1 'polypeptide(L)'
;MSMSDELPEVLHSSDSPVGAESDNTLLRENIAALVQIKNGNIARFTQSQLNITSALVEQKWHNRHQIFPWRVKEEVYGAVLCEIIAHQPRWKNEILARLEVVYQKLRDEEAQSLSCTRALLENNYKTPHL
;
A
#
# COMPACT_ATOMS: atom_id res chain seq x y z
N MET A 1 26.28 19.40 -64.60
CA MET A 1 25.71 19.13 -63.26
C MET A 1 26.65 18.13 -62.60
N SER A 2 27.55 18.60 -61.74
CA SER A 2 27.41 18.68 -60.26
C SER A 2 27.29 17.28 -59.64
N MET A 3 28.01 16.89 -58.60
CA MET A 3 28.73 17.62 -57.55
C MET A 3 29.80 16.69 -56.95
N SER A 4 30.87 17.30 -56.45
CA SER A 4 31.89 16.71 -55.59
C SER A 4 31.28 16.02 -54.36
N ASP A 5 31.85 14.89 -53.94
CA ASP A 5 31.67 14.39 -52.58
C ASP A 5 33.08 14.16 -52.01
N GLU A 6 33.53 15.17 -51.25
CA GLU A 6 34.76 15.12 -50.45
C GLU A 6 34.54 14.15 -49.29
N LEU A 7 35.28 13.04 -49.27
CA LEU A 7 35.49 12.29 -48.05
C LEU A 7 36.51 13.06 -47.19
N PRO A 8 36.21 13.41 -45.93
CA PRO A 8 37.23 13.99 -45.08
C PRO A 8 38.16 12.87 -44.61
N GLU A 9 39.41 13.01 -45.00
CA GLU A 9 40.56 12.37 -44.39
C GLU A 9 40.83 12.96 -42.98
N VAL A 10 41.74 12.31 -42.26
CA VAL A 10 42.44 12.69 -41.01
C VAL A 10 41.70 12.48 -39.67
N LEU A 11 42.29 11.90 -38.62
CA LEU A 11 43.69 11.66 -38.24
C LEU A 11 43.85 10.36 -37.42
N HIS A 12 44.87 9.57 -37.75
CA HIS A 12 45.62 8.82 -36.75
C HIS A 12 46.27 9.80 -35.78
N SER A 13 45.95 9.71 -34.49
CA SER A 13 46.70 10.36 -33.42
C SER A 13 46.95 9.35 -32.30
N SER A 14 48.17 8.84 -32.34
CA SER A 14 49.01 8.31 -31.26
C SER A 14 48.51 8.40 -29.81
N ASP A 15 48.77 7.32 -29.08
CA ASP A 15 48.86 7.17 -27.63
C ASP A 15 49.23 8.46 -26.86
N SER A 16 48.43 8.75 -25.83
CA SER A 16 48.84 9.47 -24.63
C SER A 16 48.00 9.01 -23.43
N PRO A 17 48.59 8.64 -22.28
CA PRO A 17 47.91 7.94 -21.19
C PRO A 17 47.08 8.85 -20.27
N VAL A 18 46.72 10.06 -20.72
CA VAL A 18 46.18 11.13 -19.86
C VAL A 18 44.64 11.11 -19.77
N GLY A 19 43.94 10.43 -20.69
CA GLY A 19 42.47 10.31 -20.67
C GLY A 19 41.92 9.23 -19.72
N ALA A 20 42.72 8.21 -19.40
CA ALA A 20 42.25 7.11 -18.57
C ALA A 20 42.05 7.51 -17.10
N GLU A 21 42.86 8.44 -16.57
CA GLU A 21 42.66 8.95 -15.21
C GLU A 21 41.45 9.88 -15.12
N SER A 22 41.23 10.78 -16.10
CA SER A 22 40.07 11.68 -16.10
C SER A 22 38.76 10.91 -16.20
N ASP A 23 38.72 9.88 -17.04
CA ASP A 23 37.52 9.04 -17.20
C ASP A 23 37.23 8.22 -15.94
N ASN A 24 38.28 7.73 -15.26
CA ASN A 24 38.14 7.08 -13.95
C ASN A 24 37.66 8.05 -12.87
N THR A 25 38.11 9.30 -12.87
CA THR A 25 37.60 10.31 -11.92
C THR A 25 36.14 10.66 -12.18
N LEU A 26 35.75 10.85 -13.44
CA LEU A 26 34.35 11.10 -13.85
C LEU A 26 33.44 9.92 -13.50
N LEU A 27 33.90 8.68 -13.71
CA LEU A 27 33.16 7.48 -13.32
C LEU A 27 32.98 7.40 -11.81
N ARG A 28 34.02 7.70 -11.02
CA ARG A 28 33.94 7.71 -9.55
C ARG A 28 32.98 8.78 -9.04
N GLU A 29 32.99 9.97 -9.64
CA GLU A 29 32.03 11.03 -9.32
C GLU A 29 30.59 10.64 -9.68
N ASN A 30 30.38 10.03 -10.84
CA ASN A 30 29.05 9.54 -11.24
C ASN A 30 28.54 8.43 -10.31
N ILE A 31 29.41 7.49 -9.91
CA ILE A 31 29.05 6.43 -8.95
C ILE A 31 28.70 7.06 -7.58
N ALA A 32 29.47 8.04 -7.12
CA ALA A 32 29.17 8.74 -5.87
C ALA A 32 27.83 9.49 -5.95
N ALA A 33 27.54 10.16 -7.07
CA ALA A 33 26.26 10.82 -7.32
C ALA A 33 25.09 9.82 -7.34
N LEU A 34 25.26 8.68 -8.01
CA LEU A 34 24.27 7.59 -8.05
C LEU A 34 24.01 6.99 -6.67
N VAL A 35 25.06 6.80 -5.86
CA VAL A 35 24.92 6.32 -4.48
C VAL A 35 24.19 7.35 -3.62
N GLN A 36 24.49 8.64 -3.76
CA GLN A 36 23.76 9.69 -3.05
C GLN A 36 22.29 9.76 -3.46
N ILE A 37 21.98 9.66 -4.76
CA ILE A 37 20.60 9.64 -5.27
C ILE A 37 19.87 8.41 -4.74
N LYS A 38 20.50 7.23 -4.78
CA LYS A 38 19.95 5.98 -4.24
C LYS A 38 19.64 6.12 -2.74
N ASN A 39 20.59 6.62 -1.95
CA ASN A 39 20.42 6.77 -0.51
C ASN A 39 19.38 7.84 -0.17
N GLY A 40 19.30 8.93 -0.93
CA GLY A 40 18.26 9.94 -0.80
C GLY A 40 16.86 9.41 -1.13
N ASN A 41 16.74 8.55 -2.14
CA ASN A 41 15.48 7.88 -2.48
C ASN A 41 15.07 6.85 -1.43
N ILE A 42 16.02 6.07 -0.90
CA ILE A 42 15.76 5.15 0.21
C ILE A 42 15.29 5.93 1.44
N ALA A 43 15.94 7.03 1.79
CA ALA A 43 15.52 7.87 2.92
C ALA A 43 14.10 8.42 2.73
N ARG A 44 13.76 8.94 1.54
CA ARG A 44 12.39 9.41 1.22
C ARG A 44 11.36 8.28 1.26
N PHE A 45 11.71 7.09 0.75
CA PHE A 45 10.83 5.92 0.77
C PHE A 45 10.58 5.44 2.20
N THR A 46 11.63 5.32 3.02
CA THR A 46 11.51 4.97 4.44
C THR A 46 10.71 6.04 5.21
N GLN A 47 10.90 7.32 4.90
CA GLN A 47 10.13 8.41 5.51
C GLN A 47 8.65 8.40 5.06
N SER A 48 8.36 7.92 3.84
CA SER A 48 7.00 7.67 3.37
C SER A 48 6.35 6.45 4.04
N GLN A 49 7.13 5.43 4.42
CA GLN A 49 6.63 4.31 5.23
C GLN A 49 6.36 4.72 6.69
N LEU A 50 7.08 5.71 7.22
CA LEU A 50 6.88 6.25 8.57
C LEU A 50 5.74 7.27 8.68
N ASN A 51 5.27 7.81 7.55
CA ASN A 51 4.14 8.73 7.55
C ASN A 51 2.84 7.93 7.69
N ILE A 52 2.19 8.07 8.85
CA ILE A 52 0.95 7.39 9.23
C ILE A 52 -0.12 7.50 8.14
N THR A 53 -0.15 8.60 7.39
CA THR A 53 -1.12 8.81 6.32
C THR A 53 -0.90 7.93 5.09
N SER A 54 0.34 7.75 4.64
CA SER A 54 0.68 6.86 3.52
C SER A 54 0.55 5.39 3.91
N ALA A 55 0.97 5.02 5.12
CA ALA A 55 0.73 3.68 5.67
C ALA A 55 -0.78 3.37 5.74
N LEU A 56 -1.61 4.33 6.15
CA LEU A 56 -3.06 4.17 6.19
C LEU A 56 -3.67 4.04 4.78
N VAL A 57 -3.20 4.81 3.80
CA VAL A 57 -3.66 4.70 2.40
C VAL A 57 -3.33 3.32 1.82
N GLU A 58 -2.12 2.83 2.05
CA GLU A 58 -1.68 1.51 1.61
C GLU A 58 -2.46 0.39 2.32
N GLN A 59 -2.69 0.52 3.63
CA GLN A 59 -3.49 -0.43 4.39
C GLN A 59 -4.97 -0.43 3.96
N LYS A 60 -5.54 0.73 3.65
CA LYS A 60 -6.89 0.85 3.08
C LYS A 60 -6.96 0.24 1.68
N TRP A 61 -5.93 0.44 0.86
CA TRP A 61 -5.83 -0.14 -0.47
C TRP A 61 -5.67 -1.66 -0.43
N HIS A 62 -4.85 -2.18 0.50
CA HIS A 62 -4.67 -3.61 0.69
C HIS A 62 -5.97 -4.29 1.15
N ASN A 63 -6.67 -3.67 2.11
CA ASN A 63 -7.95 -4.18 2.63
C ASN A 63 -9.16 -3.87 1.75
N ARG A 64 -8.99 -3.22 0.59
CA ARG A 64 -10.11 -2.82 -0.30
C ARG A 64 -11.00 -4.00 -0.69
N HIS A 65 -10.40 -5.14 -1.01
CA HIS A 65 -11.15 -6.33 -1.46
C HIS A 65 -11.91 -7.00 -0.32
N GLN A 66 -11.53 -6.73 0.93
CA GLN A 66 -12.26 -7.21 2.08
C GLN A 66 -13.41 -6.24 2.39
N ILE A 67 -13.17 -4.93 2.38
CA ILE A 67 -14.16 -3.93 2.83
C ILE A 67 -15.31 -3.71 1.84
N PHE A 68 -15.02 -3.58 0.54
CA PHE A 68 -16.04 -3.19 -0.44
C PHE A 68 -17.14 -4.23 -0.67
N PRO A 69 -16.87 -5.55 -0.72
CA PRO A 69 -17.93 -6.54 -0.86
C PRO A 69 -18.91 -6.55 0.32
N TRP A 70 -18.44 -6.27 1.55
CA TRP A 70 -19.31 -6.17 2.71
C TRP A 70 -20.20 -4.92 2.67
N ARG A 71 -19.65 -3.77 2.24
CA ARG A 71 -20.42 -2.54 2.01
C ARG A 71 -21.55 -2.73 1.01
N VAL A 72 -21.24 -3.31 -0.16
CA VAL A 72 -22.25 -3.56 -1.21
C VAL A 72 -23.33 -4.52 -0.71
N LYS A 73 -22.94 -5.57 0.03
CA LYS A 73 -23.91 -6.48 0.64
C LYS A 73 -24.79 -5.75 1.66
N GLU A 74 -24.22 -4.92 2.53
CA GLU A 74 -24.95 -4.13 3.52
C GLU A 74 -25.99 -3.21 2.87
N GLU A 75 -25.62 -2.50 1.80
CA GLU A 75 -26.53 -1.63 1.05
C GLU A 75 -27.69 -2.42 0.42
N VAL A 76 -27.39 -3.56 -0.21
CA VAL A 76 -28.42 -4.41 -0.84
C VAL A 76 -29.37 -4.99 0.22
N TYR A 77 -28.83 -5.53 1.32
CA TYR A 77 -29.66 -6.07 2.40
C TYR A 77 -30.48 -4.97 3.09
N GLY A 78 -29.89 -3.79 3.29
CA GLY A 78 -30.58 -2.63 3.85
C GLY A 78 -31.74 -2.17 2.97
N ALA A 79 -31.54 -2.06 1.65
CA ALA A 79 -32.59 -1.70 0.70
C ALA A 79 -33.75 -2.71 0.72
N VAL A 80 -33.44 -4.02 0.71
CA VAL A 80 -34.46 -5.09 0.78
C VAL A 80 -35.23 -5.04 2.11
N LEU A 81 -34.55 -4.83 3.24
CA LEU A 81 -35.19 -4.71 4.54
C LEU A 81 -36.12 -3.49 4.61
N CYS A 82 -35.69 -2.35 4.06
CA CYS A 82 -36.52 -1.15 3.97
C CYS A 82 -37.79 -1.41 3.17
N GLU A 83 -37.69 -2.07 2.03
CA GLU A 83 -38.86 -2.47 1.23
C GLU A 83 -39.79 -3.40 2.01
N ILE A 84 -39.26 -4.43 2.69
CA ILE A 84 -40.07 -5.36 3.49
C ILE A 84 -40.79 -4.63 4.63
N ILE A 85 -40.12 -3.70 5.31
CA ILE A 85 -40.69 -2.90 6.40
C ILE A 85 -41.78 -1.96 5.86
N ALA A 86 -41.58 -1.39 4.67
CA ALA A 86 -42.57 -0.53 4.01
C ALA A 86 -43.84 -1.32 3.64
N HIS A 87 -43.71 -2.55 3.17
CA HIS A 87 -44.83 -3.41 2.82
C HIS A 87 -45.55 -3.98 4.06
N GLN A 88 -44.83 -4.29 5.15
CA GLN A 88 -45.39 -4.86 6.37
C GLN A 88 -44.82 -4.22 7.66
N PRO A 89 -45.39 -3.08 8.11
CA PRO A 89 -44.87 -2.35 9.27
C PRO A 89 -45.05 -3.10 10.59
N ARG A 90 -45.96 -4.08 10.65
CA ARG A 90 -46.22 -4.89 11.86
C ARG A 90 -44.99 -5.67 12.33
N TRP A 91 -44.10 -6.06 11.41
CA TRP A 91 -42.96 -6.92 11.69
C TRP A 91 -41.68 -6.12 11.96
N LYS A 92 -41.73 -4.79 11.78
CA LYS A 92 -40.60 -3.88 11.94
C LYS A 92 -39.90 -4.07 13.30
N ASN A 93 -40.67 -4.08 14.38
CA ASN A 93 -40.10 -4.17 15.73
C ASN A 93 -39.43 -5.52 15.99
N GLU A 94 -39.97 -6.62 15.45
CA GLU A 94 -39.36 -7.94 15.59
C GLU A 94 -38.08 -8.08 14.75
N ILE A 95 -38.09 -7.54 13.53
CA ILE A 95 -36.91 -7.52 12.66
C ILE A 95 -35.79 -6.70 13.31
N LEU A 96 -36.11 -5.51 13.84
CA LEU A 96 -35.14 -4.68 14.54
C LEU A 96 -34.60 -5.34 15.81
N ALA A 97 -35.47 -5.98 16.60
CA ALA A 97 -35.04 -6.70 17.80
C ALA A 97 -34.09 -7.85 17.47
N ARG A 98 -34.37 -8.62 16.41
CA ARG A 98 -33.47 -9.68 15.94
C ARG A 98 -32.14 -9.13 15.42
N LEU A 99 -32.18 -8.04 14.66
CA LEU A 99 -30.98 -7.37 14.15
C LEU A 99 -30.09 -6.89 15.29
N GLU A 100 -30.69 -6.30 16.32
CA GLU A 100 -30.01 -5.81 17.51
C GLU A 100 -29.30 -6.96 18.26
N VAL A 101 -29.97 -8.10 18.45
CA VAL A 101 -29.36 -9.29 19.09
C VAL A 101 -28.15 -9.79 18.29
N VAL A 102 -28.28 -9.88 16.96
CA VAL A 102 -27.17 -10.32 16.09
C VAL A 102 -26.02 -9.32 16.14
N TYR A 103 -26.32 -8.02 16.12
CA TYR A 103 -25.31 -6.98 16.22
C TYR A 103 -24.56 -7.00 17.55
N GLN A 104 -25.28 -7.15 18.67
CA GLN A 104 -24.67 -7.27 19.99
C GLN A 104 -23.73 -8.48 20.07
N LYS A 105 -24.14 -9.63 19.53
CA LYS A 105 -23.29 -10.82 19.46
C LYS A 105 -22.01 -10.56 18.66
N LEU A 106 -22.13 -9.97 17.46
CA LEU A 106 -20.98 -9.64 16.61
C LEU A 106 -20.01 -8.69 17.35
N ARG A 107 -20.56 -7.66 18.01
CA ARG A 107 -19.77 -6.70 18.80
C ARG A 107 -19.00 -7.39 19.92
N ASP A 108 -19.63 -8.34 20.60
CA ASP A 108 -18.98 -9.08 21.69
C ASP A 108 -17.87 -10.00 21.16
N GLU A 109 -18.08 -10.64 20.01
CA GLU A 109 -17.04 -11.45 19.32
C GLU A 109 -15.85 -10.59 18.87
N GLU A 110 -16.09 -9.40 18.32
CA GLU A 110 -15.03 -8.45 17.97
C GLU A 110 -14.26 -7.98 19.20
N ALA A 111 -14.97 -7.65 20.29
CA ALA A 111 -14.34 -7.25 21.55
C ALA A 111 -13.46 -8.38 22.12
N GLN A 112 -13.92 -9.64 22.06
CA GLN A 112 -13.14 -10.80 22.44
C GLN A 112 -11.90 -10.97 21.55
N SER A 113 -12.07 -10.89 20.24
CA SER A 113 -10.95 -10.99 19.28
C SER A 113 -9.89 -9.91 19.50
N LEU A 114 -10.33 -8.66 19.72
CA LEU A 114 -9.43 -7.55 20.05
C LEU A 114 -8.74 -7.76 21.39
N SER A 115 -9.45 -8.25 22.41
CA SER A 115 -8.87 -8.58 23.71
C SER A 115 -7.82 -9.69 23.60
N CYS A 116 -8.12 -10.77 22.85
CA CYS A 116 -7.17 -11.84 22.58
C CYS A 116 -5.93 -11.34 21.83
N THR A 117 -6.13 -10.50 20.80
CA THR A 117 -5.03 -9.93 20.03
C THR A 117 -4.14 -9.02 20.89
N ARG A 118 -4.72 -8.21 21.78
CA ARG A 118 -3.96 -7.40 22.74
C ARG A 118 -3.19 -8.27 23.74
N ALA A 119 -3.82 -9.29 24.30
CA ALA A 119 -3.18 -10.22 25.22
C ALA A 119 -2.02 -10.99 24.56
N LEU A 120 -2.15 -11.35 23.27
CA LEU A 120 -1.07 -11.96 22.48
C LEU A 120 0.09 -10.97 22.27
N LEU A 121 -0.22 -9.72 21.94
CA LEU A 121 0.77 -8.65 21.76
C LEU A 121 1.55 -8.36 23.06
N GLU A 122 0.86 -8.40 24.19
CA GLU A 122 1.43 -8.19 25.52
C GLU A 122 2.14 -9.44 26.08
N ASN A 123 2.27 -10.53 25.30
CA ASN A 123 2.84 -11.84 25.68
C ASN A 123 2.20 -12.45 26.94
N ASN A 124 0.98 -12.04 27.29
CA ASN A 124 0.27 -12.44 28.51
C ASN A 124 -0.91 -13.40 28.21
N TYR A 125 -1.04 -13.83 26.95
CA TYR A 125 -2.08 -14.76 26.55
C TYR A 125 -1.73 -16.18 27.01
N LYS A 126 -2.37 -16.61 28.09
CA LYS A 126 -2.40 -18.02 28.49
C LYS A 126 -3.53 -18.69 27.71
N THR A 127 -3.18 -19.52 26.72
CA THR A 127 -4.14 -20.41 26.06
C THR A 127 -4.82 -21.27 27.13
N PRO A 128 -6.15 -21.19 27.33
CA PRO A 128 -6.81 -21.92 28.41
C PRO A 128 -6.82 -23.44 28.25
N HIS A 129 -6.36 -23.98 27.11
CA HIS A 129 -6.25 -25.42 26.89
C HIS A 129 -5.07 -25.73 25.95
N LEU A 130 -4.03 -26.35 26.51
CA LEU A 130 -3.23 -27.38 25.86
C LEU A 130 -3.33 -28.65 26.72
#